data_AF-A0A354NY46-F1
#
_entry.id   AF-A0A354NY46-F1
#
_cell.length_a   1.000
_cell.length_b   1.000
_cell.length_c   1.000
_cell.angle_alpha   90.00
_cell.angle_beta   90.00
_cell.angle_gamma   90.00
#
_symmetry.space_group_name_H-M   'P 1'
#
loop_
_entity.id
_entity.type
_entity.pdbx_description
1 polymer ?
#
loop_
_entity_poly.entity_id
_entity_poly.type
_entity_poly.pdbx_seq_one_letter_code
_entity_poly.pdbx_strand_id
1 'polypeptide(L)'
;QAEEDPRHAMTWVHDLNGLRRTLTGGSEIYMDLDQWRNTRSEQPPTYESLLESTAYFGTPDRIVKKIEKLRDEHGIQYFGANMSYGSMEHSKVMRSMELFAKEVM
;
A
#
# COMPACT_ATOMS: atom_id res chain seq x y z
N GLN A 1 7.76 -10.21 8.40
CA GLN A 1 8.78 -9.62 7.50
C GLN A 1 8.10 -9.03 6.27
N ALA A 2 7.60 -9.82 5.31
CA ALA A 2 6.96 -9.28 4.09
C ALA A 2 5.69 -8.42 4.34
N GLU A 3 4.88 -8.79 5.34
CA GLU A 3 3.67 -8.03 5.73
C GLU A 3 3.95 -6.91 6.74
N GLU A 4 5.17 -6.79 7.26
CA GLU A 4 5.52 -5.73 8.22
C GLU A 4 6.36 -4.64 7.56
N ASP A 5 7.18 -5.01 6.58
CA ASP A 5 8.02 -4.10 5.80
C ASP A 5 7.26 -2.90 5.19
N PRO A 6 6.04 -3.05 4.65
CA PRO A 6 5.32 -1.92 4.06
C PRO A 6 4.44 -1.16 5.07
N ARG A 7 4.28 -1.64 6.31
CA ARG A 7 3.35 -1.07 7.30
C ARG A 7 3.56 0.43 7.50
N HIS A 8 4.79 0.82 7.82
CA HIS A 8 5.11 2.23 8.04
C HIS A 8 4.84 3.09 6.80
N ALA A 9 5.33 2.66 5.63
CA ALA A 9 5.15 3.39 4.38
C ALA A 9 3.67 3.52 4.00
N MET A 10 2.89 2.44 4.17
CA MET A 10 1.46 2.44 3.90
C MET A 10 0.70 3.37 4.83
N THR A 11 0.89 3.24 6.14
CA THR A 11 0.23 4.12 7.12
C THR A 11 0.54 5.58 6.83
N TRP A 12 1.81 5.91 6.55
CA TRP A 12 2.23 7.26 6.23
C TRP A 12 1.58 7.81 4.95
N VAL A 13 1.54 7.04 3.85
CA VAL A 13 0.89 7.47 2.61
C VAL A 13 -0.62 7.66 2.79
N HIS A 14 -1.28 6.79 3.57
CA HIS A 14 -2.71 6.94 3.85
C HIS A 14 -3.01 8.18 4.69
N ASP A 15 -2.18 8.48 5.69
CA ASP A 15 -2.30 9.73 6.46
C ASP A 15 -2.09 10.95 5.55
N LEU A 16 -1.05 10.96 4.73
CA LEU A 16 -0.76 12.06 3.81
C LEU A 16 -1.90 12.28 2.80
N ASN A 17 -2.47 11.19 2.27
CA ASN A 17 -3.62 11.25 1.38
C ASN A 17 -4.87 11.80 2.09
N GLY A 18 -5.07 11.44 3.36
CA GLY A 18 -6.14 11.98 4.19
C GLY A 18 -5.97 13.49 4.40
N LEU A 19 -4.77 13.92 4.81
CA LEU A 19 -4.44 15.35 4.98
C LEU A 19 -4.68 16.11 3.68
N ARG A 20 -4.17 15.60 2.55
CA ARG A 20 -4.33 16.23 1.23
C ARG A 20 -5.79 16.46 0.87
N ARG A 21 -6.71 15.56 1.23
CA ARG A 21 -8.15 15.72 0.97
C ARG A 21 -8.80 16.86 1.76
N THR A 22 -8.19 17.29 2.87
CA THR A 22 -8.70 18.40 3.68
C THR A 22 -8.26 19.77 3.17
N LEU A 23 -7.28 19.82 2.27
CA LEU A 23 -6.75 21.07 1.72
C LEU A 23 -7.72 21.63 0.66
N THR A 24 -8.13 22.88 0.82
CA THR A 24 -9.09 23.55 -0.08
C THR A 24 -8.44 24.43 -1.14
N GLY A 25 -7.11 24.57 -1.13
CA GLY A 25 -6.33 25.31 -2.13
C GLY A 25 -4.83 25.31 -1.86
N GLY A 26 -4.04 25.65 -2.89
CA GLY A 26 -2.58 25.68 -2.83
C GLY A 26 -1.92 24.32 -3.07
N SER A 27 -0.64 24.33 -3.48
CA SER A 27 0.19 23.13 -3.65
C SER A 27 1.11 22.87 -2.46
N GLU A 28 1.21 23.83 -1.55
CA GLU A 28 2.11 23.78 -0.39
C GLU A 28 1.34 23.38 0.86
N ILE A 29 1.91 22.43 1.62
CA ILE A 29 1.33 21.93 2.86
C ILE A 29 2.08 22.58 4.03
N TYR A 30 1.46 23.57 4.65
CA TYR A 30 1.98 24.26 5.83
C TYR A 30 1.53 23.60 7.16
N MET A 31 0.83 22.47 7.08
CA MET A 31 0.28 21.76 8.23
C MET A 31 1.22 20.65 8.68
N ASP A 32 1.36 20.50 10.00
CA ASP A 32 2.04 19.37 10.60
C ASP A 32 1.15 18.11 10.51
N LEU A 33 1.69 17.03 9.92
CA LEU A 33 0.99 15.76 9.76
C LEU A 33 0.65 15.12 11.11
N ASP A 34 1.52 15.24 12.12
CA ASP A 34 1.28 14.71 13.46
C ASP A 34 0.17 15.48 14.17
N GLN A 35 0.15 16.80 14.01
CA GLN A 35 -0.95 17.62 14.52
C GLN A 35 -2.26 17.22 13.84
N TRP A 36 -2.27 17.09 12.51
CA TRP A 36 -3.46 16.71 11.76
C TRP A 36 -3.99 15.32 12.15
N ARG A 37 -3.12 14.33 12.40
CA ARG A 37 -3.52 12.99 12.88
C ARG A 37 -4.38 13.04 14.14
N ASN A 38 -4.11 14.01 15.03
CA ASN A 38 -4.85 14.20 16.27
C ASN A 38 -6.17 14.97 16.09
N THR A 39 -6.34 15.68 14.97
CA THR A 39 -7.51 16.52 14.69
C THR A 39 -8.38 16.01 13.53
N ARG A 40 -8.00 14.89 12.90
CA ARG A 40 -8.70 14.37 11.73
C ARG A 40 -10.14 13.97 12.06
N SER A 41 -11.07 14.33 11.17
CA SER A 41 -12.49 13.98 11.29
C SER A 41 -12.79 12.53 10.92
N GLU A 42 -11.96 11.93 10.05
CA GLU A 42 -12.11 10.57 9.56
C GLU A 42 -10.84 9.76 9.80
N GLN A 43 -11.01 8.53 10.23
CA GLN A 43 -9.92 7.58 10.40
C GLN A 43 -9.69 6.83 9.06
N PRO A 44 -8.44 6.70 8.59
CA PRO A 44 -8.15 5.85 7.44
C PRO A 44 -8.42 4.38 7.79
N PRO A 45 -8.63 3.52 6.78
CA PRO A 45 -8.70 2.07 7.00
C PRO A 45 -7.47 1.56 7.75
N THR A 46 -7.68 0.56 8.61
CA THR A 46 -6.57 -0.08 9.32
C THR A 46 -5.64 -0.79 8.33
N TYR A 47 -4.38 -0.93 8.70
CA TYR A 47 -3.39 -1.63 7.89
C TYR A 47 -3.81 -3.08 7.59
N GLU A 48 -4.34 -3.77 8.58
CA GLU A 48 -4.83 -5.14 8.48
C GLU A 48 -5.99 -5.24 7.48
N SER A 49 -6.95 -4.31 7.54
CA SER A 49 -8.07 -4.25 6.60
C SER A 49 -7.59 -4.02 5.17
N LEU A 50 -6.56 -3.19 4.98
CA LEU A 50 -5.95 -2.97 3.67
C LEU A 50 -5.22 -4.23 3.17
N LEU A 51 -4.48 -4.93 4.03
CA LEU A 51 -3.83 -6.20 3.68
C LEU A 51 -4.81 -7.31 3.29
N GLU A 52 -6.02 -7.30 3.83
CA GLU A 52 -7.05 -8.26 3.47
C GLU A 52 -7.73 -7.90 2.14
N SER A 53 -7.94 -6.62 1.88
CA SER A 53 -8.72 -6.13 0.75
C SER A 53 -7.87 -5.77 -0.47
N THR A 54 -7.15 -4.66 -0.40
CA THR A 54 -6.63 -3.93 -1.57
C THR A 54 -5.11 -3.99 -1.70
N ALA A 55 -4.40 -4.30 -0.62
CA ALA A 55 -2.95 -4.37 -0.61
C ALA A 55 -2.44 -5.79 -0.90
N TYR A 56 -1.44 -5.88 -1.78
CA TYR A 56 -0.83 -7.12 -2.25
C TYR A 56 0.58 -7.26 -1.69
N PHE A 57 0.69 -7.28 -0.36
CA PHE A 57 1.92 -7.58 0.36
C PHE A 57 1.77 -8.91 1.11
N GLY A 58 2.80 -9.76 1.04
CA GLY A 58 2.75 -11.10 1.60
C GLY A 58 3.83 -12.01 1.04
N THR A 59 3.73 -13.30 1.36
CA THR A 59 4.56 -14.34 0.73
C THR A 59 4.14 -14.58 -0.73
N PRO A 60 5.02 -15.12 -1.59
CA PRO A 60 4.68 -15.49 -2.97
C PRO A 60 3.39 -16.32 -3.06
N ASP A 61 3.26 -17.39 -2.27
CA ASP A 61 2.05 -18.22 -2.21
C ASP A 61 0.76 -17.43 -1.94
N ARG A 62 0.83 -16.44 -1.01
CA ARG A 62 -0.33 -15.60 -0.68
C ARG A 62 -0.68 -14.68 -1.83
N ILE A 63 0.33 -14.13 -2.52
CA ILE A 63 0.12 -13.25 -3.67
C ILE A 63 -0.45 -14.02 -4.86
N VAL A 64 0.08 -15.21 -5.17
CA VAL A 64 -0.45 -16.11 -6.21
C VAL A 64 -1.94 -16.36 -5.98
N LYS A 65 -2.32 -16.82 -4.78
CA LYS A 65 -3.73 -17.08 -4.44
C LYS A 65 -4.63 -15.85 -4.61
N LYS A 66 -4.13 -14.66 -4.25
CA LYS A 66 -4.89 -13.42 -4.44
C LYS A 66 -5.05 -13.06 -5.93
N ILE A 67 -4.02 -13.25 -6.74
CA ILE A 67 -4.07 -12.99 -8.19
C ILE A 67 -4.99 -14.00 -8.89
N GLU A 68 -4.89 -15.29 -8.54
CA GLU A 68 -5.78 -16.34 -9.04
C GLU A 68 -7.23 -16.03 -8.71
N LYS A 69 -7.52 -15.63 -7.46
CA LYS A 69 -8.86 -15.20 -7.06
C LYS A 69 -9.39 -14.05 -7.93
N LEU A 70 -8.56 -13.03 -8.21
CA LEU A 70 -8.96 -11.94 -9.10
C LEU A 70 -9.26 -12.43 -10.53
N ARG A 71 -8.44 -13.35 -11.04
CA ARG A 71 -8.64 -13.93 -12.37
C ARG A 71 -9.93 -14.73 -12.42
N ASP A 72 -10.17 -15.56 -11.42
CA ASP A 72 -11.29 -16.51 -11.42
C ASP A 72 -12.62 -15.82 -11.10
N GLU A 73 -12.63 -14.83 -10.20
CA GLU A 73 -13.86 -14.09 -9.81
C GLU A 73 -14.16 -12.88 -10.70
N HIS A 74 -13.15 -12.23 -11.26
CA HIS A 74 -13.31 -10.98 -12.01
C HIS A 74 -12.80 -11.04 -13.46
N GLY A 75 -12.25 -12.18 -13.90
CA GLY A 75 -11.82 -12.38 -15.27
C GLY A 75 -10.64 -11.52 -15.71
N ILE A 76 -9.82 -11.02 -14.76
CA ILE A 76 -8.71 -10.13 -15.11
C ILE A 76 -7.70 -10.86 -16.02
N GLN A 77 -7.24 -10.15 -17.06
CA GLN A 77 -6.26 -10.68 -18.02
C GLN A 77 -4.86 -10.10 -17.80
N TYR A 78 -4.77 -9.02 -17.04
CA TYR A 78 -3.52 -8.32 -16.76
C TYR A 78 -3.49 -7.91 -15.29
N PHE A 79 -2.33 -8.13 -14.66
CA PHE A 79 -2.05 -7.71 -13.30
C PHE A 79 -0.86 -6.75 -13.30
N GLY A 80 -1.11 -5.49 -12.94
CA GLY A 80 -0.06 -4.49 -12.77
C GLY A 80 0.36 -4.37 -11.31
N ALA A 81 1.65 -4.46 -11.03
CA ALA A 81 2.20 -4.36 -9.68
C ALA A 81 2.97 -3.03 -9.50
N ASN A 82 2.49 -2.17 -8.59
CA ASN A 82 3.28 -1.06 -8.09
C ASN A 82 4.04 -1.51 -6.83
N MET A 83 5.35 -1.71 -6.97
CA MET A 83 6.20 -2.29 -5.91
C MET A 83 6.89 -1.23 -5.03
N SER A 84 7.01 0.00 -5.52
CA SER A 84 7.70 1.09 -4.81
C SER A 84 6.67 1.99 -4.15
N TYR A 85 6.37 1.73 -2.87
CA TYR A 85 5.33 2.43 -2.15
C TYR A 85 5.88 3.32 -1.03
N GLY A 86 5.52 4.61 -1.03
CA GLY A 86 5.91 5.56 0.01
C GLY A 86 7.42 5.58 0.29
N SER A 87 7.79 5.39 1.56
CA SER A 87 9.17 5.39 2.05
C SER A 87 9.81 4.00 2.10
N MET A 88 9.34 3.05 1.29
CA MET A 88 9.94 1.72 1.26
C MET A 88 11.41 1.77 0.83
N GLU A 89 12.26 1.07 1.60
CA GLU A 89 13.68 0.94 1.31
C GLU A 89 13.91 0.29 -0.05
N HIS A 90 14.81 0.89 -0.84
CA HIS A 90 15.10 0.43 -2.20
C HIS A 90 15.50 -1.06 -2.25
N SER A 91 16.32 -1.52 -1.31
CA SER A 91 16.75 -2.92 -1.22
C SER A 91 15.58 -3.89 -1.02
N LYS A 92 14.56 -3.50 -0.26
CA LYS A 92 13.34 -4.30 -0.04
C LYS A 92 12.47 -4.33 -1.29
N VAL A 93 12.35 -3.20 -1.99
CA VAL A 93 11.62 -3.11 -3.27
C VAL A 93 12.29 -4.02 -4.31
N MET A 94 13.61 -3.95 -4.47
CA MET A 94 14.35 -4.80 -5.42
C MET A 94 14.19 -6.29 -5.11
N ARG A 95 14.28 -6.67 -3.82
CA ARG A 95 14.03 -8.05 -3.40
C ARG A 95 12.60 -8.50 -3.69
N SER A 96 11.61 -7.63 -3.47
CA SER A 96 10.21 -7.92 -3.78
C SER A 96 9.99 -8.13 -5.28
N MET A 97 10.63 -7.32 -6.13
CA MET A 97 10.57 -7.47 -7.59
C MET A 97 11.21 -8.78 -8.04
N GLU A 98 12.36 -9.16 -7.47
CA GLU A 98 13.03 -10.41 -7.78
C GLU A 98 12.18 -11.63 -7.40
N LEU A 99 11.62 -11.66 -6.18
CA LEU A 99 10.75 -12.75 -5.73
C LEU A 99 9.48 -12.84 -6.58
N PHE A 100 8.86 -11.71 -6.91
CA PHE A 100 7.67 -11.68 -7.76
C PHE A 100 7.95 -12.28 -9.15
N ALA A 101 9.08 -11.93 -9.76
CA ALA A 101 9.46 -12.46 -11.06
C ALA A 101 9.86 -13.95 -11.05
N LYS A 102 10.29 -14.49 -9.90
CA LYS A 102 10.76 -15.88 -9.77
C LYS A 102 9.71 -16.86 -9.26
N GLU A 103 8.82 -16.40 -8.38
CA GLU A 103 7.95 -17.26 -7.58
C GLU A 103 6.46 -16.95 -7.74
N VAL A 104 6.09 -15.86 -8.44
CA VAL A 104 4.69 -15.47 -8.64
C VAL A 104 4.31 -15.49 -10.12
N MET A 105 5.17 -14.93 -10.98
CA MET A 105 5.02 -14.98 -12.44
C MET A 105 5.67 -16.23 -13.03
#